data_AF-A0A1Z9M0V0-F1
#
_entry.id   AF-A0A1Z9M0V0-F1
#
_cell.length_a   1.000
_cell.length_b   1.000
_cell.length_c   1.000
_cell.angle_alpha   90.00
_cell.angle_beta   90.00
_cell.angle_gamma   90.00
#
_symmetry.space_group_name_H-M   'P 1'
#
loop_
_entity.id
_entity.type
_entity.pdbx_description
1 polymer ?
#
loop_
_entity_poly.entity_id
_entity_poly.type
_entity_poly.pdbx_seq_one_letter_code
_entity_poly.pdbx_strand_id
1 'polypeptide(L)' 'MTIINTIKTKMSDSLLLTIIYTIGHFFIAVLCVTLITGASLELATIDALVEPLINALWFYILHKVYSNYKSRKSLKKY' A
#
# COMPACT_ATOMS: atom_id res chain seq x y z
N MET A 1 -16.59 -15.37 28.07
CA MET A 1 -15.33 -14.61 28.20
C MET A 1 -14.26 -15.33 27.38
N THR A 2 -14.33 -15.23 26.05
CA THR A 2 -13.52 -16.11 25.17
C THR A 2 -13.17 -15.42 23.86
N ILE A 3 -14.13 -14.83 23.16
CA ILE A 3 -13.88 -14.19 21.85
C ILE A 3 -13.18 -12.82 22.00
N ILE A 4 -13.61 -12.01 22.98
CA ILE A 4 -13.09 -10.65 23.20
C ILE A 4 -11.61 -10.70 23.62
N ASN A 5 -11.22 -11.68 24.42
CA ASN A 5 -9.83 -11.83 24.85
C ASN A 5 -8.94 -12.24 23.67
N THR A 6 -9.38 -13.18 22.82
CA THR A 6 -8.66 -13.63 21.61
C THR A 6 -8.42 -12.51 20.59
N ILE A 7 -9.40 -11.62 20.39
CA ILE A 7 -9.25 -10.45 19.51
C ILE A 7 -8.21 -9.48 20.09
N LYS A 8 -8.24 -9.27 21.41
CA LYS A 8 -7.32 -8.35 22.11
C LYS A 8 -5.86 -8.84 22.10
N THR A 9 -5.60 -10.15 22.09
CA THR A 9 -4.23 -10.71 22.00
C THR A 9 -3.67 -10.75 20.57
N LYS A 10 -4.51 -10.81 19.54
CA LYS A 10 -4.04 -10.86 18.14
C LYS A 10 -3.81 -9.47 17.50
N MET A 11 -4.45 -8.44 18.03
CA MET A 11 -4.49 -7.10 17.43
C MET A 11 -3.66 -6.04 18.18
N SER A 12 -2.89 -6.43 19.19
CA SER A 12 -2.34 -5.48 20.18
C SER A 12 -1.11 -4.71 19.72
N ASP A 13 -0.18 -5.31 18.96
CA ASP A 13 1.07 -4.63 18.58
C ASP A 13 1.13 -4.24 17.10
N SER A 14 0.69 -5.12 16.20
CA SER A 14 0.82 -4.88 14.75
C SER A 14 -0.10 -3.76 14.25
N LEU A 15 -1.29 -3.61 14.82
CA LEU A 15 -2.23 -2.55 14.42
C LEU A 15 -1.75 -1.18 14.88
N LEU A 16 -1.28 -1.09 16.14
CA LEU A 16 -0.70 0.15 16.67
C LEU A 16 0.56 0.54 15.90
N LEU A 17 1.44 -0.44 15.62
CA LEU A 17 2.65 -0.21 14.83
C LEU A 17 2.31 0.22 13.39
N THR A 18 1.27 -0.36 12.78
CA THR A 18 0.80 0.04 11.44
C THR A 18 0.32 1.48 11.44
N ILE A 19 -0.48 1.90 12.42
CA ILE A 19 -0.99 3.28 12.49
C ILE A 19 0.17 4.28 12.64
N ILE A 20 1.09 4.02 13.58
CA ILE A 20 2.26 4.89 13.80
C ILE A 20 3.12 4.94 12.53
N TYR A 21 3.35 3.80 11.89
CA TYR A 21 4.14 3.72 10.67
C TYR A 21 3.48 4.48 9.50
N THR A 22 2.18 4.30 9.27
CA THR A 22 1.47 4.99 8.18
C THR A 22 1.50 6.50 8.36
N ILE A 23 1.28 7.00 9.59
CA ILE A 23 1.32 8.44 9.88
C ILE A 23 2.76 8.96 9.71
N GLY A 24 3.75 8.30 10.29
CA GLY A 24 5.15 8.71 10.20
C GLY A 24 5.68 8.71 8.77
N HIS A 25 5.41 7.65 8.01
CA HIS A 25 5.78 7.55 6.61
C HIS A 25 5.16 8.68 5.79
N PHE A 26 3.88 8.99 6.00
CA PHE A 26 3.20 10.06 5.28
C PHE A 26 3.90 11.42 5.47
N PHE A 27 4.23 11.77 6.72
CA PHE A 27 4.95 13.02 7.02
C PHE A 27 6.35 13.04 6.40
N ILE A 28 7.08 11.94 6.46
CA ILE A 28 8.42 11.84 5.87
C ILE A 28 8.34 11.99 4.34
N ALA A 29 7.37 11.34 3.68
CA ALA A 29 7.19 11.43 2.23
C ALA A 29 6.90 12.86 1.77
N VAL A 30 5.94 13.54 2.41
CA VAL A 30 5.58 14.93 2.09
C VAL A 30 6.75 15.88 2.34
N LEU A 31 7.49 15.69 3.44
CA LEU A 31 8.68 16.48 3.75
C LEU A 31 9.78 16.27 2.69
N CYS A 32 10.09 15.01 2.35
CA CYS A 32 11.10 14.69 1.35
C CYS A 32 10.75 15.28 -0.02
N VAL A 33 9.52 15.12 -0.50
CA VAL A 33 9.08 15.70 -1.78
C VAL A 33 9.22 17.22 -1.75
N THR A 34 8.72 17.88 -0.70
CA THR A 34 8.80 19.34 -0.57
C THR A 34 10.26 19.83 -0.54
N LEU A 35 11.14 19.14 0.20
CA LEU A 35 12.55 19.53 0.34
C LEU A 35 13.39 19.26 -0.92
N ILE A 36 13.18 18.11 -1.57
CA ILE A 36 13.98 17.71 -2.74
C ILE A 36 13.54 18.47 -3.99
N THR A 37 12.23 18.60 -4.19
CA THR A 37 11.68 19.16 -5.44
C THR A 37 11.30 20.64 -5.32
N GLY A 38 11.17 21.16 -4.10
CA GLY A 38 10.63 22.51 -3.86
C GLY A 38 9.14 22.64 -4.15
N ALA A 39 8.42 21.55 -4.37
CA ALA A 39 6.98 21.56 -4.61
C ALA A 39 6.21 22.12 -3.42
N SER A 40 5.11 22.82 -3.68
CA SER A 40 4.20 23.29 -2.62
C SER A 40 3.67 22.11 -1.80
N LEU A 41 3.42 22.32 -0.51
CA LEU A 41 2.92 21.29 0.41
C LEU A 41 1.63 20.61 -0.10
N GLU A 42 0.76 21.36 -0.77
CA GLU A 42 -0.49 20.84 -1.37
C GLU A 42 -0.20 19.79 -2.44
N LEU A 43 0.67 20.11 -3.40
CA LEU A 43 1.10 19.19 -4.45
C LEU A 43 1.81 17.95 -3.86
N ALA A 44 2.69 18.14 -2.88
CA ALA A 44 3.40 17.06 -2.21
C ALA A 44 2.45 16.09 -1.48
N THR A 45 1.39 16.62 -0.88
CA THR A 45 0.37 15.84 -0.17
C THR A 45 -0.47 15.02 -1.14
N ILE A 46 -0.86 15.63 -2.26
CA ILE A 46 -1.59 14.93 -3.34
C ILE A 46 -0.73 13.81 -3.91
N ASP A 47 0.54 14.10 -4.22
CA ASP A 47 1.50 13.13 -4.74
C ASP A 47 1.65 11.92 -3.80
N ALA A 48 1.85 12.16 -2.50
CA ALA A 48 1.98 11.11 -1.48
C ALA A 48 0.75 10.18 -1.35
N LEU A 49 -0.43 10.61 -1.82
CA LEU A 49 -1.65 9.77 -1.87
C LEU A 49 -1.85 9.13 -3.26
N VAL A 50 -1.60 9.89 -4.32
CA VAL A 50 -1.87 9.47 -5.70
C VAL A 50 -0.84 8.44 -6.17
N GLU A 51 0.43 8.60 -5.81
CA GLU A 51 1.51 7.66 -6.15
C GLU A 51 1.19 6.20 -5.72
N PRO A 52 0.85 5.91 -4.44
CA PRO A 52 0.52 4.55 -4.03
C PRO A 52 -0.75 4.01 -4.70
N LEU A 53 -1.73 4.86 -5.03
CA LEU A 53 -2.94 4.44 -5.75
C LEU A 53 -2.65 4.03 -7.18
N ILE A 54 -1.87 4.84 -7.91
CA ILE A 54 -1.47 4.53 -9.29
C ILE A 54 -0.62 3.26 -9.31
N ASN A 55 0.32 3.11 -8.37
CA ASN A 55 1.16 1.92 -8.28
C ASN A 55 0.34 0.65 -7.99
N ALA A 56 -0.67 0.74 -7.11
CA ALA A 56 -1.59 -0.36 -6.83
C ALA A 56 -2.43 -0.74 -8.07
N LEU A 57 -2.93 0.25 -8.81
CA LEU A 57 -3.68 0.02 -10.05
C LEU A 57 -2.81 -0.68 -11.10
N TRP A 58 -1.58 -0.22 -11.28
CA TRP A 58 -0.63 -0.83 -12.22
C TRP A 58 -0.31 -2.27 -11.84
N PHE A 59 -0.05 -2.52 -10.55
CA PHE A 59 0.17 -3.87 -10.03
C PHE A 59 -1.01 -4.79 -10.30
N TYR A 60 -2.25 -4.31 -10.11
CA TYR A 60 -3.46 -5.10 -10.41
C TYR A 60 -3.54 -5.50 -11.90
N ILE A 61 -3.24 -4.57 -12.81
CA ILE A 61 -3.22 -4.84 -14.26
C ILE A 61 -2.16 -5.90 -14.58
N LEU A 62 -0.94 -5.73 -14.09
CA LEU A 62 0.15 -6.71 -14.29
C LEU A 62 -0.23 -8.09 -13.76
N HIS A 63 -0.80 -8.15 -12.56
CA HIS A 63 -1.24 -9.40 -11.95
C HIS A 63 -2.33 -10.09 -12.79
N LYS A 64 -3.30 -9.32 -13.30
CA LYS A 64 -4.36 -9.84 -14.18
C LYS A 64 -3.79 -10.38 -15.49
N VAL A 65 -2.88 -9.64 -16.14
CA VAL A 65 -2.23 -10.08 -17.39
C VAL A 65 -1.40 -11.34 -17.15
N TYR A 66 -0.59 -11.37 -16.10
CA TYR A 66 0.24 -12.53 -15.76
C TYR A 66 -0.60 -13.77 -15.43
N SER A 67 -1.68 -13.61 -14.65
CA SER A 67 -2.62 -14.69 -14.33
C SER A 67 -3.27 -15.26 -15.59
N ASN A 68 -3.72 -14.39 -16.50
CA ASN A 68 -4.27 -14.80 -17.80
C ASN A 68 -3.24 -15.53 -18.68
N TYR A 69 -2.00 -15.04 -18.72
CA TYR A 69 -0.91 -15.69 -19.45
C TYR A 69 -0.61 -17.09 -18.89
N LYS A 70 -0.50 -17.21 -17.56
CA LYS A 70 -0.26 -18.49 -16.87
C LYS A 70 -1.39 -19.49 -17.13
N SER A 71 -2.65 -19.05 -17.09
CA SER A 71 -3.82 -19.86 -17.42
C SER A 71 -3.82 -20.35 -18.87
N ARG A 72 -3.51 -19.47 -19.84
CA ARG A 72 -3.39 -19.89 -21.25
C ARG A 72 -2.26 -20.89 -21.49
N LYS A 73 -1.15 -20.78 -20.76
CA LYS A 73 -0.04 -21.74 -20.83
C LYS A 73 -0.43 -23.13 -20.29
N SER A 74 -1.33 -23.21 -19.29
CA SER A 74 -1.81 -24.51 -18.81
C SER A 74 -2.78 -25.17 -19.78
N LEU A 75 -3.61 -24.39 -20.48
CA LEU A 75 -4.55 -24.91 -21.48
C LEU A 75 -3.88 -25.45 -22.75
N LYS A 76 -2.71 -24.93 -23.15
CA LYS A 76 -1.93 -25.45 -24.28
C LYS A 76 -1.12 -26.72 -23.95
N LYS A 77 -1.05 -27.12 -22.67
CA LYS A 77 -0.27 -28.27 -22.22
C LYS A 77 -1.09 -29.58 -22.22
N TYR A 78 -2.40 -29.49 -22.41
CA TYR A 78 -3.34 -30.60 -22.60
C TYR A 78 -3.93 -30.52 -24.01
#